data_AF-A0A9E5UQX8-F1
#
_entry.id   AF-A0A9E5UQX8-F1
#
_cell.length_a   1.000
_cell.length_b   1.000
_cell.length_c   1.000
_cell.angle_alpha   90.00
_cell.angle_beta   90.00
_cell.angle_gamma   90.00
#
_symmetry.space_group_name_H-M   'P 1'
#
loop_
_entity.id
_entity.type
_entity.pdbx_description
1 polymer ?
#
loop_
_entity_poly.entity_id
_entity_poly.type
_entity_poly.pdbx_seq_one_letter_code
_entity_poly.pdbx_strand_id
1 'polypeptide(L)'
;MMSATFLSSLQPFVIGGVFVLLYLAEHSFPQRAEKSKYRHDAFNLLIGLLNTTLVFVEGYTLQKVLEYTALSQFGLFHLGLGTGLIRGLAEFLVLDIFMYGWHRLNHTWPFLWQFHRFHHQDTQMNSTSAFRFHFLELTASWLVQILVFGLLGISWVSLLTYKLVFFR
;
A
#
# COMPACT_ATOMS: atom_id res chain seq x y z
N MET A 1 26.92 4.41 0.08
CA MET A 1 25.58 3.83 -0.20
C MET A 1 24.65 4.24 0.93
N MET A 2 23.49 4.83 0.63
CA MET A 2 22.48 5.10 1.66
C MET A 2 21.94 3.78 2.20
N SER A 3 21.83 3.63 3.52
CA SER A 3 21.28 2.40 4.12
C SER A 3 19.79 2.27 3.84
N ALA A 4 19.26 1.04 3.77
CA ALA A 4 17.82 0.80 3.62
C ALA A 4 17.00 1.50 4.72
N THR A 5 17.56 1.61 5.93
CA THR A 5 17.00 2.33 7.06
C THR A 5 16.84 3.83 6.80
N PHE A 6 17.79 4.44 6.09
CA PHE A 6 17.73 5.85 5.70
C PHE A 6 16.67 6.09 4.62
N LEU A 7 16.53 5.18 3.65
CA LEU A 7 15.48 5.29 2.63
C LEU A 7 14.09 5.14 3.26
N SER A 8 13.92 4.22 4.21
CA SER A 8 12.66 4.07 4.95
C SER A 8 12.30 5.28 5.81
N SER A 9 13.28 6.01 6.35
CA SER A 9 13.00 7.21 7.15
C SER A 9 12.59 8.41 6.29
N LEU A 10 13.04 8.48 5.02
CA LEU A 10 12.63 9.53 4.08
C LEU A 10 11.28 9.29 3.43
N GLN A 11 10.90 8.03 3.24
CA GLN A 11 9.66 7.63 2.57
C GLN A 11 8.39 8.40 3.03
N PRO A 12 8.07 8.52 4.34
CA PRO A 12 6.86 9.24 4.76
C PRO A 12 6.89 10.73 4.40
N PHE A 13 8.06 11.37 4.41
CA PHE A 13 8.22 12.78 4.01
C PHE A 13 8.09 12.96 2.51
N VAL A 14 8.64 12.04 1.72
CA VAL A 14 8.49 12.04 0.26
C VAL A 14 7.02 11.85 -0.12
N ILE A 15 6.34 10.86 0.46
CA ILE A 15 4.92 10.60 0.21
C ILE A 15 4.08 11.80 0.65
N GLY A 16 4.30 12.33 1.85
CA GLY A 16 3.57 13.49 2.35
C GLY A 16 3.80 14.74 1.50
N GLY A 17 5.05 14.98 1.07
CA GLY A 17 5.40 16.09 0.18
C GLY A 17 4.75 15.96 -1.19
N VAL A 18 4.83 14.78 -1.82
CA VAL A 18 4.15 14.50 -3.10
C VAL A 18 2.64 14.68 -2.96
N PHE A 19 2.04 14.17 -1.89
CA PHE A 19 0.62 14.36 -1.61
C PHE A 19 0.25 15.85 -1.51
N VAL A 20 0.98 16.64 -0.72
CA VAL A 20 0.72 18.08 -0.56
C VAL A 20 0.82 18.79 -1.92
N LEU A 21 1.84 18.47 -2.71
CA LEU A 21 2.00 19.03 -4.05
C LEU A 21 0.82 18.68 -4.96
N LEU A 22 0.39 17.42 -4.99
CA LEU A 22 -0.76 16.98 -5.79
C LEU A 22 -2.08 17.60 -5.31
N TYR A 23 -2.29 17.68 -4.00
CA TYR A 23 -3.47 18.31 -3.40
C TYR A 23 -3.54 19.81 -3.78
N LEU A 24 -2.43 20.54 -3.68
CA LEU A 24 -2.37 21.95 -4.08
C LEU A 24 -2.54 22.13 -5.59
N ALA A 25 -1.94 21.24 -6.40
CA ALA A 25 -2.08 21.26 -7.85
C ALA A 25 -3.54 21.02 -8.27
N GLU A 26 -4.22 20.03 -7.68
CA GLU A 26 -5.62 19.74 -7.95
C GLU A 26 -6.54 20.91 -7.58
N HIS A 27 -6.27 21.60 -6.47
CA HIS A 27 -7.05 22.78 -6.06
C HIS A 27 -6.79 24.01 -6.93
N SER A 28 -5.58 24.14 -7.48
CA SER A 28 -5.19 25.23 -8.38
C SER A 28 -5.68 25.00 -9.81
N PHE A 29 -5.73 23.73 -10.25
CA PHE A 29 -6.09 23.31 -11.61
C PHE A 29 -7.19 22.24 -11.58
N PRO A 30 -8.41 22.56 -11.09
CA PRO A 30 -9.46 21.57 -10.93
C PRO A 30 -9.98 21.07 -12.27
N GLN A 31 -10.02 19.75 -12.46
CA GLN A 31 -10.62 19.13 -13.65
C GLN A 31 -12.16 19.22 -13.64
N ARG A 32 -12.78 19.28 -12.45
CA ARG A 32 -14.24 19.37 -12.29
C ARG A 32 -14.66 20.80 -11.98
N ALA A 33 -15.81 21.20 -12.52
CA ALA A 33 -16.41 22.50 -12.26
C ALA A 33 -16.84 22.65 -10.78
N GLU A 34 -17.28 21.56 -10.15
CA GLU A 34 -17.56 21.52 -8.73
C GLU A 34 -16.26 21.40 -7.94
N LYS A 35 -15.98 22.39 -7.09
CA LYS A 35 -14.84 22.36 -6.17
C LYS A 35 -15.09 21.34 -5.06
N SER A 36 -14.02 20.68 -4.62
CA SER A 36 -14.08 19.86 -3.42
C SER A 36 -14.53 20.69 -2.22
N LYS A 37 -15.36 20.09 -1.38
CA LYS A 37 -15.77 20.69 -0.11
C LYS A 37 -14.70 20.38 0.94
N TYR A 38 -14.15 21.40 1.59
CA TYR A 38 -13.17 21.18 2.67
C TYR A 38 -13.66 20.26 3.80
N ARG A 39 -14.98 20.19 4.03
CA ARG A 39 -15.59 19.24 4.99
C ARG A 39 -15.41 17.77 4.56
N HIS A 40 -15.47 17.51 3.24
CA HIS A 40 -15.21 16.20 2.66
C HIS A 40 -13.73 15.82 2.83
N ASP A 41 -12.83 16.76 2.51
CA ASP A 41 -11.39 16.54 2.61
C ASP A 41 -10.96 16.28 4.06
N ALA A 42 -11.46 17.08 4.99
CA ALA A 42 -11.22 16.89 6.42
C ALA A 42 -11.74 15.52 6.92
N PHE A 43 -12.87 15.04 6.40
CA PHE A 43 -13.38 13.71 6.73
C PHE A 43 -12.43 12.60 6.25
N ASN A 44 -12.02 12.63 4.97
CA ASN A 44 -11.11 11.64 4.41
C ASN A 44 -9.74 11.66 5.11
N LEU A 45 -9.20 12.85 5.40
CA LEU A 45 -7.94 13.01 6.14
C LEU A 45 -8.06 12.53 7.59
N LEU A 46 -9.18 12.75 8.27
CA LEU A 46 -9.41 12.23 9.62
C LEU A 46 -9.44 10.70 9.64
N ILE A 47 -10.13 10.07 8.69
CA ILE A 47 -10.12 8.61 8.54
C ILE A 47 -8.71 8.10 8.25
N GLY A 48 -7.98 8.76 7.34
CA GLY A 48 -6.58 8.47 7.08
C GLY A 48 -5.72 8.53 8.33
N LEU A 49 -5.83 9.62 9.10
CA LEU A 49 -5.10 9.83 10.34
C LEU A 49 -5.41 8.74 11.39
N LEU A 50 -6.67 8.35 11.52
CA LEU A 50 -7.08 7.27 12.42
C LEU A 50 -6.50 5.91 11.98
N ASN A 51 -6.39 5.69 10.68
CA ASN A 51 -5.79 4.47 10.11
C ASN A 51 -4.24 4.48 10.14
N THR A 52 -3.60 5.64 10.34
CA THR A 52 -2.14 5.77 10.30
C THR A 52 -1.43 4.83 11.26
N THR A 53 -1.90 4.71 12.51
CA THR A 53 -1.30 3.78 13.49
C THR A 53 -1.38 2.33 13.01
N LEU A 54 -2.52 1.93 12.44
CA LEU A 54 -2.68 0.59 11.87
C LEU A 54 -1.66 0.38 10.75
N VAL A 55 -1.59 1.28 9.76
CA VAL A 55 -0.67 1.16 8.62
C VAL A 55 0.79 1.07 9.06
N PHE A 56 1.19 1.81 10.11
CA PHE A 56 2.54 1.68 10.68
C PHE A 56 2.79 0.31 11.31
N VAL A 57 1.85 -0.21 12.10
CA VAL A 57 1.95 -1.55 12.69
C VAL A 57 2.01 -2.61 11.59
N GLU A 58 1.16 -2.49 10.57
CA GLU A 58 1.11 -3.40 9.43
C GLU A 58 2.43 -3.41 8.66
N GLY A 59 2.96 -2.24 8.33
CA GLY A 59 4.24 -2.08 7.64
C GLY A 59 5.42 -2.64 8.44
N TYR A 60 5.50 -2.31 9.73
CA TYR A 60 6.56 -2.80 10.61
C TYR A 60 6.53 -4.32 10.76
N THR A 61 5.36 -4.90 11.05
CA THR A 61 5.22 -6.35 11.22
C THR A 61 5.51 -7.11 9.93
N LEU A 62 5.04 -6.62 8.79
CA LEU A 62 5.32 -7.22 7.49
C LEU A 62 6.82 -7.17 7.18
N GLN A 63 7.49 -6.04 7.44
CA GLN A 63 8.95 -5.94 7.31
C GLN A 63 9.65 -7.01 8.16
N LYS A 64 9.25 -7.19 9.42
CA LYS A 64 9.85 -8.20 10.31
C LYS A 64 9.63 -9.64 9.84
N VAL A 65 8.45 -9.94 9.30
CA VAL A 65 8.19 -11.25 8.69
C VAL A 65 9.12 -11.48 7.50
N LEU A 66 9.24 -10.51 6.58
CA LEU A 66 10.09 -10.68 5.39
C LEU A 66 11.59 -10.70 5.71
N GLU A 67 12.04 -9.96 6.73
CA GLU A 67 13.40 -10.06 7.27
C GLU A 67 13.67 -11.46 7.84
N TYR A 68 12.71 -12.02 8.58
CA TYR A 68 12.84 -13.38 9.13
C TYR A 68 12.88 -14.45 8.03
N THR A 69 12.01 -14.37 7.02
CA THR A 69 12.03 -15.32 5.89
C THR A 69 13.34 -15.23 5.12
N ALA A 70 13.88 -14.03 4.94
CA ALA A 70 15.18 -13.83 4.32
C ALA A 70 16.33 -14.43 5.15
N LEU A 71 16.34 -14.24 6.47
CA LEU A 71 17.38 -14.80 7.35
C LEU A 71 17.32 -16.32 7.44
N SER A 72 16.12 -16.88 7.50
CA SER A 72 15.88 -18.32 7.56
C SER A 72 15.95 -19.03 6.20
N GLN A 73 16.12 -18.27 5.10
CA GLN A 73 16.03 -18.77 3.73
C GLN A 73 14.70 -19.52 3.46
N PHE A 74 13.63 -19.06 4.10
CA PHE A 74 12.30 -19.63 3.96
C PHE A 74 11.51 -18.95 2.83
N GLY A 75 10.74 -19.77 2.08
CA GLY A 75 9.79 -19.31 1.07
C GLY A 75 10.18 -19.69 -0.35
N LEU A 76 9.19 -19.74 -1.26
CA LEU A 76 9.35 -20.26 -2.62
C LEU A 76 10.48 -19.58 -3.42
N PHE A 77 10.68 -18.27 -3.26
CA PHE A 77 11.74 -17.54 -3.97
C PHE A 77 13.16 -17.95 -3.52
N HIS A 78 13.29 -18.58 -2.34
CA HIS A 78 14.56 -19.14 -1.86
C HIS A 78 14.87 -20.54 -2.43
N LEU A 79 13.92 -21.20 -3.11
CA LEU A 79 14.08 -22.56 -3.64
C LEU A 79 14.76 -22.66 -5.00
N GLY A 80 14.97 -21.56 -5.74
CA GLY A 80 15.57 -21.69 -7.08
C GLY A 80 15.86 -20.43 -7.89
N LEU A 81 15.42 -19.24 -7.47
CA LEU A 81 15.66 -18.00 -8.22
C LEU A 81 16.93 -17.23 -7.77
N GLY A 82 17.63 -17.71 -6.74
CA GLY A 82 18.88 -17.11 -6.26
C GLY A 82 18.70 -15.68 -5.74
N THR A 83 19.62 -14.79 -6.07
CA THR A 83 19.58 -13.35 -5.73
C THR A 83 19.82 -12.50 -6.98
N GLY A 84 19.44 -11.22 -6.94
CA GLY A 84 19.70 -10.25 -8.01
C GLY A 84 18.47 -9.86 -8.83
N LEU A 85 18.71 -9.24 -9.99
CA LEU A 85 17.69 -8.54 -10.78
C LEU A 85 16.55 -9.45 -11.25
N ILE A 86 16.86 -10.67 -11.72
CA ILE A 86 15.84 -11.61 -12.20
C ILE A 86 14.85 -11.97 -11.09
N ARG A 87 15.36 -12.27 -9.89
CA ARG A 87 14.52 -12.50 -8.71
C ARG A 87 13.68 -11.26 -8.37
N GLY A 88 14.29 -10.07 -8.35
CA GLY A 88 13.58 -8.83 -8.06
C GLY A 88 12.42 -8.56 -9.03
N LEU A 89 12.65 -8.76 -10.33
CA LEU A 89 11.59 -8.63 -11.35
C LEU A 89 10.49 -9.69 -11.19
N ALA A 90 10.85 -10.93 -10.89
CA ALA A 90 9.88 -11.99 -10.66
C ALA A 90 9.03 -11.72 -9.41
N GLU A 91 9.65 -11.29 -8.30
CA GLU A 91 8.95 -10.87 -7.09
C GLU A 91 8.01 -9.69 -7.37
N PHE A 92 8.48 -8.68 -8.12
CA PHE A 92 7.67 -7.51 -8.50
C PHE A 92 6.43 -7.91 -9.32
N LEU A 93 6.59 -8.79 -10.31
CA LEU A 93 5.47 -9.30 -11.11
C LEU A 93 4.48 -10.11 -10.28
N VAL A 94 4.97 -10.96 -9.37
CA VAL A 94 4.11 -11.74 -8.46
C VAL A 94 3.35 -10.82 -7.51
N LEU A 95 4.01 -9.78 -6.97
CA LEU A 95 3.36 -8.75 -6.17
C LEU A 95 2.24 -8.06 -6.97
N ASP A 96 2.49 -7.70 -8.23
CA ASP A 96 1.49 -7.03 -9.06
C ASP A 96 0.27 -7.91 -9.34
N ILE A 97 0.50 -9.15 -9.76
CA ILE A 97 -0.56 -10.13 -10.01
C ILE A 97 -1.37 -10.37 -8.73
N PHE A 98 -0.69 -10.51 -7.59
CA PHE A 98 -1.35 -10.74 -6.31
C PHE A 98 -2.20 -9.54 -5.89
N MET A 99 -1.66 -8.33 -5.96
CA MET A 99 -2.36 -7.11 -5.57
C MET A 99 -3.54 -6.81 -6.50
N TYR A 100 -3.41 -7.11 -7.79
CA TYR A 100 -4.53 -7.08 -8.73
C TYR A 100 -5.62 -8.10 -8.35
N GLY A 101 -5.22 -9.36 -8.08
CA GLY A 101 -6.14 -10.41 -7.67
C GLY A 101 -6.87 -10.09 -6.37
N TRP A 102 -6.16 -9.58 -5.37
CA TRP A 102 -6.73 -9.14 -4.10
C TRP A 102 -7.74 -8.01 -4.29
N HIS A 103 -7.40 -7.00 -5.09
CA HIS A 103 -8.32 -5.91 -5.41
C HIS A 103 -9.60 -6.44 -6.12
N ARG A 104 -9.43 -7.35 -7.08
CA ARG A 104 -10.57 -7.99 -7.76
C ARG A 104 -11.44 -8.80 -6.80
N LEU A 105 -10.86 -9.52 -5.84
CA LEU A 105 -11.60 -10.24 -4.80
C LEU A 105 -12.40 -9.29 -3.92
N ASN A 106 -11.83 -8.14 -3.55
CA ASN A 106 -12.53 -7.10 -2.80
C ASN A 106 -13.75 -6.54 -3.55
N HIS A 107 -13.72 -6.51 -4.88
CA HIS A 107 -14.84 -6.10 -5.71
C HIS A 107 -15.88 -7.20 -5.99
N THR A 108 -15.53 -8.47 -5.88
CA THR A 108 -16.37 -9.57 -6.37
C THR A 108 -16.94 -10.45 -5.27
N TRP A 109 -16.27 -10.57 -4.11
CA TRP A 109 -16.77 -11.36 -2.99
C TRP A 109 -17.67 -10.50 -2.07
N PRO A 110 -18.96 -10.82 -1.90
CA PRO A 110 -19.89 -10.03 -1.09
C PRO A 110 -19.42 -9.62 0.30
N PHE A 111 -18.68 -10.49 1.01
CA PHE A 111 -18.17 -10.17 2.34
C PHE A 111 -17.11 -9.05 2.30
N LEU A 112 -16.10 -9.19 1.43
CA LEU A 112 -15.04 -8.19 1.28
C LEU A 112 -15.58 -6.87 0.72
N TRP A 113 -16.52 -6.96 -0.22
CA TRP A 113 -17.16 -5.79 -0.83
C TRP A 113 -17.87 -4.89 0.19
N GLN A 114 -18.40 -5.44 1.29
CA GLN A 114 -19.05 -4.65 2.33
C GLN A 114 -18.11 -3.59 2.93
N PHE A 115 -16.82 -3.89 3.02
CA PHE A 115 -15.79 -2.97 3.50
C PHE A 115 -15.24 -2.12 2.35
N HIS A 116 -14.90 -2.77 1.24
CA HIS A 116 -14.26 -2.11 0.10
C HIS A 116 -15.18 -1.06 -0.58
N ARG A 117 -16.50 -1.24 -0.53
CA ARG A 117 -17.43 -0.22 -1.05
C ARG A 117 -17.29 1.12 -0.34
N PHE A 118 -16.80 1.18 0.90
CA PHE A 118 -16.57 2.45 1.61
C PHE A 118 -15.59 3.35 0.84
N HIS A 119 -14.54 2.74 0.28
CA HIS A 119 -13.58 3.40 -0.60
C HIS A 119 -14.25 3.90 -1.88
N HIS A 120 -15.07 3.06 -2.52
CA HIS A 120 -15.77 3.40 -3.77
C HIS A 120 -17.00 4.31 -3.61
N GLN A 121 -17.41 4.64 -2.39
CA GLN A 121 -18.56 5.51 -2.11
C GLN A 121 -18.22 7.00 -2.15
N ASP A 122 -16.99 7.37 -2.50
CA ASP A 122 -16.60 8.77 -2.61
C ASP A 122 -17.21 9.43 -3.86
N THR A 123 -18.20 10.30 -3.64
CA THR A 123 -18.88 11.05 -4.70
C THR A 123 -18.10 12.29 -5.16
N GLN A 124 -17.08 12.72 -4.41
CA GLN A 124 -16.27 13.91 -4.67
C GLN A 124 -14.79 13.53 -4.80
N MET A 125 -14.52 12.47 -5.58
CA MET A 125 -13.19 11.90 -5.76
C MET A 125 -12.14 12.98 -6.05
N ASN A 126 -11.12 13.03 -5.20
CA ASN A 126 -10.00 13.96 -5.24
C ASN A 126 -8.77 13.32 -4.58
N SER A 127 -7.69 14.07 -4.40
CA SER A 127 -6.43 13.57 -3.81
C SER A 127 -6.62 12.92 -2.42
N THR A 128 -7.57 13.39 -1.62
CA THR A 128 -7.83 12.86 -0.26
C THR A 128 -8.56 11.52 -0.27
N SER A 129 -9.23 11.15 -1.37
CA SER A 129 -9.90 9.85 -1.52
C SER A 129 -8.94 8.68 -1.35
N ALA A 130 -7.64 8.90 -1.59
CA ALA A 130 -6.56 7.95 -1.34
C ALA A 130 -6.43 7.53 0.14
N PHE A 131 -7.02 8.26 1.09
CA PHE A 131 -6.99 7.92 2.51
C PHE A 131 -8.30 7.30 3.02
N ARG A 132 -9.30 7.17 2.15
CA ARG A 132 -10.64 6.70 2.49
C ARG A 132 -10.71 5.17 2.44
N PHE A 133 -10.08 4.52 3.41
CA PHE A 133 -10.15 3.06 3.56
C PHE A 133 -10.88 2.65 4.82
N HIS A 134 -11.63 1.55 4.72
CA HIS A 134 -12.26 0.95 5.88
C HIS A 134 -11.19 0.19 6.70
N PHE A 135 -11.17 0.35 8.03
CA PHE A 135 -10.19 -0.30 8.91
C PHE A 135 -10.07 -1.82 8.64
N LEU A 136 -11.21 -2.52 8.56
CA LEU A 136 -11.23 -3.97 8.30
C LEU A 136 -10.70 -4.36 6.92
N GLU A 137 -10.78 -3.49 5.92
CA GLU A 137 -10.21 -3.74 4.59
C GLU A 137 -8.68 -3.73 4.66
N LEU A 138 -8.11 -2.74 5.35
CA LEU A 138 -6.67 -2.64 5.60
C LEU A 138 -6.17 -3.88 6.35
N THR A 139 -6.82 -4.22 7.48
CA THR A 139 -6.42 -5.38 8.29
C THR A 139 -6.53 -6.69 7.51
N ALA A 140 -7.59 -6.90 6.73
CA ALA A 140 -7.73 -8.11 5.92
C ALA A 140 -6.62 -8.20 4.85
N SER A 141 -6.33 -7.08 4.18
CA SER A 141 -5.24 -6.98 3.20
C SER A 141 -3.90 -7.33 3.85
N TRP A 142 -3.61 -6.77 5.01
CA TRP A 142 -2.37 -7.01 5.74
C TRP A 142 -2.20 -8.47 6.18
N LEU A 143 -3.22 -9.10 6.76
CA LEU A 143 -3.15 -10.51 7.19
C LEU A 143 -2.84 -11.44 6.01
N VAL A 144 -3.50 -11.20 4.89
CA VAL A 144 -3.31 -11.97 3.65
C VAL A 144 -1.92 -11.70 3.05
N GLN A 145 -1.42 -10.47 3.11
CA GLN A 145 -0.05 -10.13 2.71
C GLN A 145 1.01 -10.80 3.60
N ILE A 146 0.85 -10.79 4.94
CA ILE A 146 1.77 -11.51 5.84
C ILE A 146 1.88 -12.97 5.44
N LEU A 147 0.72 -13.64 5.28
CA LEU A 147 0.69 -15.05 4.96
C LEU A 147 1.32 -15.33 3.61
N VAL A 148 0.85 -14.66 2.56
CA VAL A 148 1.26 -14.96 1.19
C VAL A 148 2.69 -14.49 0.92
N PHE A 149 3.05 -13.26 1.29
CA PHE A 149 4.40 -12.76 1.03
C PHE A 149 5.44 -13.47 1.89
N GLY A 150 5.07 -13.86 3.12
CA GLY A 150 5.90 -14.71 3.97
C GLY A 150 6.13 -16.11 3.37
N LEU A 151 5.07 -16.78 2.91
CA LEU A 151 5.18 -18.11 2.26
C LEU A 151 5.96 -18.06 0.94
N LEU A 152 5.83 -16.98 0.17
CA LEU A 152 6.60 -16.76 -1.04
C LEU A 152 8.07 -16.43 -0.72
N GLY A 153 8.35 -15.82 0.43
CA GLY A 153 9.69 -15.31 0.77
C GLY A 153 10.05 -14.08 -0.05
N ILE A 154 9.09 -13.16 -0.23
CA ILE A 154 9.31 -11.90 -0.96
C ILE A 154 10.38 -11.08 -0.24
N SER A 155 11.35 -10.52 -0.98
CA SER A 155 12.33 -9.62 -0.37
C SER A 155 11.67 -8.31 0.07
N TRP A 156 12.08 -7.80 1.24
CA TRP A 156 11.64 -6.48 1.72
C TRP A 156 11.94 -5.36 0.71
N VAL A 157 13.07 -5.46 0.00
CA VAL A 157 13.47 -4.49 -1.03
C VAL A 157 12.47 -4.50 -2.19
N SER A 158 12.10 -5.66 -2.73
CA SER A 158 11.10 -5.74 -3.81
C SER A 158 9.74 -5.20 -3.38
N LEU A 159 9.29 -5.51 -2.16
CA LEU A 159 8.03 -4.99 -1.64
C LEU A 159 8.08 -3.45 -1.48
N LEU A 160 9.17 -2.92 -0.93
CA LEU A 160 9.37 -1.47 -0.78
C LEU A 160 9.39 -0.78 -2.15
N THR A 161 10.14 -1.34 -3.12
CA THR A 161 10.17 -0.81 -4.50
C THR A 161 8.78 -0.84 -5.14
N TYR A 162 8.03 -1.94 -4.98
CA TYR A 162 6.66 -2.04 -5.48
C TYR A 162 5.75 -0.94 -4.91
N LYS A 163 5.78 -0.76 -3.59
CA LYS A 163 4.98 0.28 -2.90
C LYS A 163 5.36 1.71 -3.31
N LEU A 164 6.63 1.96 -3.60
CA LEU A 164 7.10 3.27 -4.09
C LEU A 164 6.63 3.56 -5.53
N VAL A 165 6.54 2.55 -6.39
CA VAL A 165 6.11 2.73 -7.78
C VAL A 165 4.59 2.90 -7.87
N PHE A 166 3.83 2.06 -7.17
CA PHE A 166 2.36 2.03 -7.30
C PHE A 166 1.60 2.83 -6.24
N PHE A 167 2.28 3.45 -5.27
CA PHE A 167 1.68 4.28 -4.21
C PHE A 167 0.41 3.64 -3.60
N ARG A 168 0.55 2.42 -3.07
CA ARG A 168 -0.50 1.70 -2.34
C ARG A 168 -0.09 1.42 -0.90
#